data_AF-A0A1Y1KNJ7-F1
#
_entry.id   AF-A0A1Y1KNJ7-F1
#
_cell.length_a   1.000
_cell.length_b   1.000
_cell.length_c   1.000
_cell.angle_alpha   90.00
_cell.angle_beta   90.00
_cell.angle_gamma   90.00
#
_symmetry.space_group_name_H-M   'P 1'
#
loop_
_entity.id
_entity.type
_entity.pdbx_description
1 polymer ?
#
loop_
_entity_poly.entity_id
_entity_poly.type
_entity_poly.pdbx_seq_one_letter_code
_entity_poly.pdbx_strand_id
1 'polypeptide(L)'
;KVYASSINFMNIMLASGRVPSEAFIKDRLALTTAQGLEYAGIDATGGRVMGFVQRGAMASSVVPDGEMMWRIPVQWTMAQAVSVPVTYSTVLCSFFVSAHLKPGQSLLI
;
A
#
# COMPACT_ATOMS: atom_id res chain seq x y z
N LYS A 1 -10.59 11.03 0.91
CA LYS A 1 -10.40 11.42 -0.51
C LYS A 1 -8.97 11.12 -0.91
N VAL A 2 -8.76 10.37 -2.00
CA VAL A 2 -7.42 10.03 -2.48
C VAL A 2 -6.89 11.16 -3.36
N TYR A 3 -5.62 11.52 -3.17
CA TYR A 3 -4.89 12.50 -3.99
C TYR A 3 -3.79 11.84 -4.83
N ALA A 4 -3.18 10.80 -4.28
CA ALA A 4 -2.21 9.98 -5.00
C ALA A 4 -2.41 8.50 -4.64
N SER A 5 -2.23 7.64 -5.63
CA SER A 5 -2.07 6.19 -5.49
C SER A 5 -0.82 5.81 -6.27
N SER A 6 -0.01 4.91 -5.73
CA SER A 6 1.18 4.41 -6.44
C SER A 6 0.84 3.17 -7.28
N ILE A 7 1.81 2.78 -8.12
CA ILE A 7 1.80 1.51 -8.84
C ILE A 7 2.91 0.64 -8.26
N ASN A 8 2.53 -0.53 -7.76
CA ASN A 8 3.41 -1.54 -7.18
C ASN A 8 3.76 -2.62 -8.22
N PHE A 9 4.76 -3.46 -7.94
CA PHE A 9 5.07 -4.64 -8.76
C PHE A 9 3.84 -5.56 -8.95
N MET A 10 3.06 -5.78 -7.89
CA MET A 10 1.85 -6.61 -7.94
C MET A 10 0.80 -6.06 -8.90
N ASN A 11 0.68 -4.74 -9.06
CA ASN A 11 -0.28 -4.18 -10.02
C ASN A 11 0.11 -4.54 -11.45
N ILE A 12 1.39 -4.47 -11.77
CA ILE A 12 1.92 -4.83 -13.09
C ILE A 12 1.72 -6.33 -13.34
N MET A 13 1.99 -7.18 -12.36
CA MET A 13 1.79 -8.64 -12.48
C MET A 13 0.34 -9.02 -12.72
N LEU A 14 -0.59 -8.39 -12.00
CA LEU A 14 -2.03 -8.60 -12.18
C LEU A 14 -2.51 -8.04 -13.53
N ALA A 15 -2.14 -6.81 -13.87
CA ALA A 15 -2.58 -6.17 -15.11
C ALA A 15 -2.03 -6.85 -16.38
N SER A 16 -0.83 -7.41 -16.30
CA SER A 16 -0.21 -8.17 -17.41
C SER A 16 -0.67 -9.62 -17.50
N GLY A 17 -1.46 -10.13 -16.54
CA GLY A 17 -1.90 -11.51 -16.49
C GLY A 17 -0.80 -12.53 -16.15
N ARG A 18 0.40 -12.08 -15.75
CA ARG A 18 1.48 -12.97 -15.27
C ARG A 18 1.12 -13.64 -13.95
N VAL A 19 0.28 -12.98 -13.17
CA VAL A 19 -0.31 -13.50 -11.94
C VAL A 19 -1.82 -13.44 -12.09
N PRO A 20 -2.54 -14.58 -11.98
CA PRO A 20 -3.99 -14.58 -12.05
C PRO A 20 -4.58 -13.89 -10.82
N SER A 21 -5.53 -13.00 -11.02
CA SER A 21 -6.24 -12.28 -9.95
C SER A 21 -6.96 -13.23 -8.97
N GLU A 22 -7.38 -14.37 -9.47
CA GLU A 22 -8.07 -15.45 -8.76
C GLU A 22 -7.17 -16.13 -7.72
N ALA A 23 -5.84 -15.99 -7.83
CA ALA A 23 -4.92 -16.48 -6.81
C ALA A 23 -5.05 -15.72 -5.48
N PHE A 24 -5.55 -14.47 -5.52
CA PHE A 24 -5.64 -13.59 -4.35
C PHE A 24 -7.08 -13.18 -4.02
N ILE A 25 -7.97 -13.16 -5.02
CA ILE A 25 -9.34 -12.67 -4.88
C ILE A 25 -10.32 -13.77 -5.30
N LYS A 26 -10.99 -14.37 -4.30
CA LYS A 26 -12.00 -15.42 -4.53
C LYS A 26 -13.37 -14.87 -4.86
N ASP A 27 -13.68 -13.65 -4.41
CA ASP A 27 -14.95 -12.98 -4.69
C ASP A 27 -14.92 -12.29 -6.05
N ARG A 28 -15.84 -12.68 -6.94
CA ARG A 28 -15.94 -12.11 -8.29
C ARG A 28 -16.28 -10.62 -8.31
N LEU A 29 -17.04 -10.12 -7.34
CA LEU A 29 -17.33 -8.69 -7.26
C LEU A 29 -16.06 -7.91 -6.91
N ALA A 30 -15.24 -8.46 -6.02
CA ALA A 30 -13.96 -7.88 -5.62
C ALA A 30 -12.90 -7.87 -6.74
N LEU A 31 -13.01 -8.72 -7.78
CA LEU A 31 -12.09 -8.73 -8.92
C LEU A 31 -12.10 -7.38 -9.67
N THR A 32 -13.24 -6.70 -9.72
CA THR A 32 -13.37 -5.39 -10.40
C THR A 32 -12.55 -4.28 -9.73
N THR A 33 -12.16 -4.48 -8.47
CA THR A 33 -11.38 -3.51 -7.67
C THR A 33 -9.98 -4.03 -7.33
N ALA A 34 -9.47 -5.01 -8.07
CA ALA A 34 -8.21 -5.69 -7.78
C ALA A 34 -6.95 -4.78 -7.79
N GLN A 35 -7.06 -3.55 -8.30
CA GLN A 35 -5.93 -2.66 -8.48
C GLN A 35 -5.74 -1.65 -7.35
N GLY A 36 -4.48 -1.35 -7.08
CA GLY A 36 -4.04 -0.37 -6.08
C GLY A 36 -3.96 -0.92 -4.68
N LEU A 37 -2.83 -0.66 -4.03
CA LEU A 37 -2.57 -1.09 -2.65
C LEU A 37 -2.41 0.10 -1.70
N GLU A 38 -1.78 1.19 -2.11
CA GLU A 38 -1.53 2.33 -1.22
C GLU A 38 -2.05 3.66 -1.76
N TYR A 39 -2.29 4.57 -0.83
CA TYR A 39 -2.85 5.88 -1.10
C TYR A 39 -2.22 6.95 -0.20
N ALA A 40 -2.23 8.19 -0.69
CA ALA A 40 -2.08 9.40 0.11
C ALA A 40 -3.27 10.33 -0.19
N GLY A 41 -3.81 10.96 0.85
CA GLY A 41 -5.04 11.70 0.72
C GLY A 41 -5.42 12.55 1.93
N ILE A 42 -6.69 12.93 1.96
CA ILE A 42 -7.30 13.74 3.02
C ILE A 42 -8.43 12.93 3.67
N ASP A 43 -8.39 12.82 5.00
CA ASP A 43 -9.42 12.17 5.83
C ASP A 43 -10.68 13.03 6.01
N ALA A 44 -11.71 12.49 6.65
CA ALA A 44 -12.99 13.20 6.86
C ALA A 44 -12.87 14.44 7.77
N THR A 45 -11.79 14.54 8.56
CA THR A 45 -11.50 15.68 9.44
C THR A 45 -10.65 16.76 8.75
N GLY A 46 -10.37 16.61 7.45
CA GLY A 46 -9.54 17.53 6.68
C GLY A 46 -8.04 17.25 6.79
N GLY A 47 -7.67 16.12 7.39
CA GLY A 47 -6.31 15.80 7.71
C GLY A 47 -5.55 15.02 6.64
N ARG A 48 -4.24 15.28 6.49
CA ARG A 48 -3.36 14.56 5.56
C ARG A 48 -2.97 13.17 6.08
N VAL A 49 -3.33 12.13 5.33
CA VAL A 49 -3.13 10.72 5.71
C VAL A 49 -2.58 9.90 4.55
N MET A 50 -1.75 8.91 4.87
CA MET A 50 -1.29 7.88 3.95
C MET A 50 -1.60 6.51 4.54
N GLY A 51 -1.75 5.51 3.70
CA GLY A 51 -2.05 4.16 4.16
C GLY A 51 -2.07 3.16 3.02
N PHE A 52 -2.37 1.91 3.35
CA PHE A 52 -2.63 0.89 2.36
C PHE A 52 -3.87 0.07 2.70
N VAL A 53 -4.47 -0.51 1.68
CA VAL A 53 -5.64 -1.38 1.72
C VAL A 53 -5.34 -2.63 0.91
N GLN A 54 -6.11 -3.68 1.12
CA GLN A 54 -5.91 -4.94 0.40
C GLN A 54 -6.10 -4.78 -1.12
N ARG A 55 -6.93 -3.83 -1.56
CA ARG A 55 -7.25 -3.55 -2.97
C ARG A 55 -8.03 -2.23 -3.09
N GLY A 56 -8.13 -1.70 -4.31
CA GLY A 56 -8.98 -0.56 -4.62
C GLY A 56 -8.39 0.81 -4.24
N ALA A 57 -7.09 0.90 -3.93
CA ALA A 57 -6.46 2.17 -3.60
C ALA A 57 -6.36 3.11 -4.82
N MET A 58 -6.32 2.54 -6.04
CA MET A 58 -6.39 3.29 -7.30
C MET A 58 -7.83 3.75 -7.57
N ALA A 59 -8.30 4.69 -6.77
CA ALA A 59 -9.65 5.23 -6.82
C ALA A 59 -9.68 6.71 -6.41
N SER A 60 -10.80 7.39 -6.61
CA SER A 60 -11.01 8.78 -6.13
C SER A 60 -11.24 8.86 -4.62
N SER A 61 -11.71 7.77 -4.02
CA SER A 61 -11.94 7.63 -2.58
C SER A 61 -11.70 6.18 -2.16
N VAL A 62 -11.34 6.00 -0.90
CA VAL A 62 -11.08 4.68 -0.30
C VAL A 62 -11.70 4.67 1.09
N VAL A 63 -12.23 3.50 1.49
CA VAL A 63 -12.55 3.23 2.88
C VAL A 63 -11.26 2.73 3.53
N PRO A 64 -10.64 3.52 4.41
CA PRO A 64 -9.35 3.16 4.94
C PRO A 64 -9.48 2.07 6.02
N ASP A 65 -8.44 1.25 6.14
CA ASP A 65 -8.23 0.42 7.31
C ASP A 65 -7.59 1.29 8.41
N GLY A 66 -8.22 1.33 9.59
CA GLY A 66 -7.78 2.18 10.70
C GLY A 66 -6.43 1.79 11.27
N GLU A 67 -6.05 0.50 11.19
CA GLU A 67 -4.75 0.02 11.67
C GLU A 67 -3.63 0.25 10.65
N MET A 68 -4.00 0.43 9.37
CA MET A 68 -3.07 0.62 8.25
C MET A 68 -3.10 2.05 7.70
N MET A 69 -3.29 3.02 8.60
CA MET A 69 -3.32 4.45 8.30
C MET A 69 -2.34 5.22 9.18
N TRP A 70 -1.61 6.15 8.56
CA TRP A 70 -0.67 7.03 9.25
C TRP A 70 -0.88 8.49 8.86
N ARG A 71 -0.52 9.38 9.79
CA ARG A 71 -0.47 10.81 9.52
C ARG A 71 0.69 11.14 8.59
N ILE A 72 0.45 11.96 7.57
CA ILE A 72 1.53 12.46 6.71
C ILE A 72 2.29 13.57 7.45
N PRO A 73 3.63 13.48 7.56
CA PRO A 73 4.45 14.56 8.08
C PRO A 73 4.24 15.87 7.32
N VAL A 74 4.29 17.00 8.03
CA VAL A 74 4.01 18.33 7.47
C VAL A 74 4.90 18.64 6.26
N GLN A 75 6.15 18.17 6.29
CA GLN A 75 7.18 18.44 5.29
C GLN A 75 7.03 17.59 4.03
N TRP A 76 6.23 16.52 4.05
CA TRP A 76 6.10 15.61 2.92
C TRP A 76 5.02 16.09 1.97
N THR A 77 5.24 15.94 0.67
CA THR A 77 4.20 16.04 -0.36
C THR A 77 3.34 14.77 -0.40
N MET A 78 2.19 14.80 -1.08
CA MET A 78 1.38 13.57 -1.27
C MET A 78 2.14 12.51 -2.09
N ALA A 79 2.98 12.93 -3.04
CA ALA A 79 3.80 12.04 -3.86
C ALA A 79 4.89 11.34 -3.03
N GLN A 80 5.55 12.06 -2.12
CA GLN A 80 6.49 11.45 -1.17
C GLN A 80 5.79 10.55 -0.17
N ALA A 81 4.60 10.94 0.29
CA ALA A 81 3.85 10.14 1.26
C ALA A 81 3.37 8.80 0.66
N VAL A 82 2.87 8.81 -0.58
CA VAL A 82 2.32 7.58 -1.19
C VAL A 82 3.39 6.54 -1.52
N SER A 83 4.68 6.88 -1.54
CA SER A 83 5.76 5.92 -1.81
C SER A 83 6.24 5.15 -0.58
N VAL A 84 5.63 5.36 0.59
CA VAL A 84 6.10 4.83 1.88
C VAL A 84 5.32 3.60 2.36
N PRO A 85 3.97 3.59 2.39
CA PRO A 85 3.20 2.59 3.13
C PRO A 85 3.55 1.13 2.78
N VAL A 86 3.45 0.72 1.51
CA VAL A 86 3.69 -0.68 1.10
C VAL A 86 5.16 -1.03 1.17
N THR A 87 6.05 -0.15 0.69
CA THR A 87 7.50 -0.43 0.65
C THR A 87 8.08 -0.61 2.05
N TYR A 88 7.85 0.35 2.95
CA TYR A 88 8.42 0.28 4.29
C TYR A 88 7.74 -0.79 5.15
N SER A 89 6.42 -1.01 5.00
CA SER A 89 5.76 -2.10 5.73
C SER A 89 6.28 -3.46 5.31
N THR A 90 6.55 -3.65 4.01
CA THR A 90 7.16 -4.89 3.50
C THR A 90 8.55 -5.10 4.11
N VAL A 91 9.39 -4.06 4.10
CA VAL A 91 10.74 -4.11 4.71
C VAL A 91 10.66 -4.44 6.20
N LEU A 92 9.81 -3.75 6.95
CA LEU A 92 9.68 -3.96 8.40
C LEU A 92 9.19 -5.37 8.73
N CYS A 93 8.18 -5.86 8.00
CA CYS A 93 7.69 -7.23 8.15
C CYS A 93 8.77 -8.25 7.78
N SER A 94 9.39 -8.13 6.61
CA SER A 94 10.40 -9.09 6.14
C SER A 94 11.61 -9.13 7.07
N PHE A 95 12.13 -7.97 7.50
CA PHE A 95 13.37 -7.92 8.25
C PHE A 95 13.17 -8.24 9.72
N PHE A 96 12.15 -7.67 10.37
CA PHE A 96 12.02 -7.77 11.82
C PHE A 96 11.00 -8.81 12.28
N VAL A 97 9.94 -9.04 11.50
CA VAL A 97 8.90 -10.02 11.84
C VAL A 97 9.25 -11.41 11.30
N SER A 98 9.69 -11.51 10.04
CA SER A 98 9.98 -12.81 9.41
C SER A 98 11.44 -13.26 9.62
N ALA A 99 12.41 -12.38 9.37
CA ALA A 99 13.83 -12.73 9.44
C ALA A 99 14.47 -12.51 10.83
N HIS A 100 13.80 -11.76 11.71
CA HIS A 100 14.31 -11.36 13.03
C HIS A 100 15.74 -10.80 13.00
N LEU A 101 16.01 -9.92 12.01
CA LEU A 101 17.30 -9.31 11.76
C LEU A 101 17.84 -8.56 13.00
N LYS A 102 19.11 -8.76 13.32
CA LYS A 102 19.81 -8.18 14.47
C LYS A 102 20.99 -7.29 14.02
N PRO A 103 21.38 -6.31 14.85
CA PRO A 103 22.59 -5.52 14.60
C PRO A 103 23.83 -6.39 14.40
N GLY A 104 24.67 -6.02 13.43
CA GLY A 104 25.91 -6.75 13.10
C GLY A 104 25.74 -7.91 12.11
N GLN A 105 24.50 -8.23 11.70
CA GLN A 105 24.27 -9.20 10.63
C GLN A 105 24.40 -8.56 9.23
N SER A 106 24.89 -9.35 8.28
CA SER A 106 24.92 -8.97 6.86
C SER A 106 23.59 -9.30 6.18
N LEU A 107 23.13 -8.39 5.32
CA LEU A 107 21.92 -8.55 4.53
C LEU A 107 22.25 -8.43 3.04
N LEU A 108 21.77 -9.37 2.23
CA LEU A 108 21.72 -9.24 0.77
C LEU A 108 20.32 -8.75 0.40
N ILE A 109 20.26 -7.62 -0.29
CA ILE A 109 19.03 -7.04 -0.83
C ILE A 109 18.96 -7.34 -2.32
#